data_AF-A3WXZ5-F1
#
_entry.id   AF-A3WXZ5-F1
#
_cell.length_a   1.000
_cell.length_b   1.000
_cell.length_c   1.000
_cell.angle_alpha   90.00
_cell.angle_beta   90.00
_cell.angle_gamma   90.00
#
_symmetry.space_group_name_H-M   'P 1'
#
loop_
_entity.id
_entity.type
_entity.pdbx_description
1 polymer ?
#
loop_
_entity_poly.entity_id
_entity_poly.type
_entity_poly.pdbx_seq_one_letter_code
_entity_poly.pdbx_strand_id
1 'polypeptide(L)'
;MIITGALAAAVTLFLVAVLAPEKVRAVLKDIGRAGETVSAILPPPLPAAQTPSKAYWLKQNWSARERFWFHHASQGTATFPVPYDWFVSLERAELAVFSTPKLLSDGDYLIRFGFIPSPRKLDGSASDFGYSKDSFNTNPAAEPEQFKNYPENPDGLPVGFAKLESGVEPATGEPYPAQLGFTCAACHTGQIRYRDVGIRFDGGPAMVNLGNLESAIGLSIFYTVYVPTRFNRFADRVIERAVKAGSPPADRSAFKEELKKKLRQTLDKIKHERDWSKEILARGNMTYIDEGFGRLDALNQIFFSNLLPPIAKEDKAFPEVLARNYARPDAPVSFPPIWDVPWFLWAQYDGSVQNELVRNAGQSLGVKTKLNLTEHSNPNRPLFRSSMKMKNIFWIEEMLRGPDPFADNAPGQTPKFKGLVAPRWKEVADIFENDPAWQVDDEKVRNGRQLYAELCVECHRGPVRDPEFDKERPDRRGAERFIHVGADGGGR
;
A
#
# COMPACT_ATOMS: atom_id res chain seq x y z
N MET A 1 -31.55 -8.66 -42.33
CA MET A 1 -30.09 -8.61 -42.61
C MET A 1 -29.35 -7.57 -41.77
N ILE A 2 -29.83 -6.33 -41.64
CA ILE A 2 -29.15 -5.28 -40.85
C ILE A 2 -29.14 -5.59 -39.34
N ILE A 3 -30.27 -6.07 -38.79
CA ILE A 3 -30.40 -6.42 -37.36
C ILE A 3 -29.50 -7.60 -36.97
N THR A 4 -29.40 -8.61 -37.84
CA THR A 4 -28.52 -9.78 -37.64
C THR A 4 -27.04 -9.41 -37.69
N GLY A 5 -26.64 -8.46 -38.56
CA GLY A 5 -25.28 -7.95 -38.62
C GLY A 5 -24.89 -7.13 -37.39
N ALA A 6 -25.79 -6.27 -36.90
CA ALA A 6 -25.57 -5.48 -35.69
C ALA A 6 -25.45 -6.36 -34.44
N LEU A 7 -26.29 -7.40 -34.33
CA LEU A 7 -26.22 -8.36 -33.23
C LEU A 7 -24.92 -9.16 -33.26
N ALA A 8 -24.49 -9.65 -34.44
CA ALA A 8 -23.23 -10.36 -34.58
C ALA A 8 -22.01 -9.48 -34.23
N ALA A 9 -22.04 -8.20 -34.62
CA ALA A 9 -21.00 -7.24 -34.27
C ALA A 9 -20.96 -6.96 -32.75
N ALA A 10 -22.12 -6.79 -32.11
CA ALA A 10 -22.22 -6.59 -30.66
C ALA A 10 -21.73 -7.82 -29.87
N VAL A 11 -22.10 -9.02 -30.30
CA VAL A 11 -21.62 -10.28 -29.71
C VAL A 11 -20.11 -10.42 -29.88
N THR A 12 -19.58 -10.10 -31.06
CA THR A 12 -18.13 -10.14 -31.31
C THR A 12 -17.40 -9.14 -30.42
N LEU A 13 -17.87 -7.90 -30.34
CA LEU A 13 -17.27 -6.87 -29.48
C LEU A 13 -17.31 -7.29 -28.00
N PHE A 14 -18.42 -7.86 -27.54
CA PHE A 14 -18.55 -8.39 -26.19
C PHE A 14 -17.58 -9.54 -25.93
N LEU A 15 -17.44 -10.49 -26.85
CA LEU A 15 -16.49 -11.59 -26.74
C LEU A 15 -15.04 -11.09 -26.73
N VAL A 16 -14.70 -10.08 -27.52
CA VAL A 16 -13.36 -9.47 -27.49
C VAL A 16 -13.15 -8.70 -26.19
N ALA A 17 -14.17 -8.03 -25.64
CA ALA A 17 -14.08 -7.36 -24.33
C ALA A 17 -13.90 -8.35 -23.17
N VAL A 18 -14.44 -9.57 -23.30
CA VAL A 18 -14.24 -10.68 -22.35
C VAL A 18 -12.83 -11.28 -22.50
N LEU A 19 -12.41 -11.60 -23.72
CA LEU A 19 -11.20 -12.39 -23.98
C LEU A 19 -9.92 -11.57 -24.09
N ALA A 20 -10.03 -10.31 -24.51
CA ALA A 20 -8.92 -9.40 -24.75
C ALA A 20 -9.32 -7.94 -24.46
N PRO A 21 -9.72 -7.63 -23.21
CA PRO A 21 -10.15 -6.27 -22.82
C PRO A 21 -9.12 -5.20 -23.18
N GLU A 22 -7.82 -5.51 -23.09
CA GLU A 22 -6.75 -4.57 -23.44
C GLU A 22 -6.76 -4.16 -24.91
N LYS A 23 -7.10 -5.09 -25.81
CA LYS A 23 -7.19 -4.79 -27.24
C LYS A 23 -8.38 -3.87 -27.51
N VAL A 24 -9.51 -4.11 -26.85
CA VAL A 24 -10.69 -3.23 -26.95
C VAL A 24 -10.37 -1.85 -26.39
N ARG A 25 -9.71 -1.78 -25.23
CA ARG A 25 -9.32 -0.53 -24.59
C ARG A 25 -8.34 0.28 -25.45
N ALA A 26 -7.34 -0.36 -26.06
CA ALA A 26 -6.39 0.31 -26.93
C ALA A 26 -7.09 0.93 -28.15
N VAL A 27 -7.96 0.17 -28.82
CA VAL A 27 -8.73 0.65 -29.99
C VAL A 27 -9.69 1.78 -29.61
N LEU A 28 -10.33 1.68 -28.45
CA LEU A 28 -11.30 2.70 -27.99
C LEU A 28 -10.63 4.00 -27.54
N LYS A 29 -9.39 3.96 -27.05
CA LYS A 29 -8.67 5.18 -26.65
C LYS A 29 -8.52 6.18 -27.81
N ASP A 30 -8.49 5.68 -29.05
CA ASP A 30 -8.31 6.49 -30.26
C ASP A 30 -9.63 7.10 -30.79
N ILE A 31 -10.79 6.77 -30.21
CA ILE A 31 -12.13 7.16 -30.70
C ILE A 31 -12.72 8.38 -29.93
N GLY A 32 -11.88 9.12 -29.19
CA GLY A 32 -12.29 10.32 -28.44
C GLY A 32 -13.20 10.04 -27.24
N ARG A 33 -14.03 11.00 -26.82
CA ARG A 33 -14.83 10.96 -25.57
C ARG A 33 -15.73 9.73 -25.40
N ALA A 34 -16.30 9.21 -26.49
CA ALA A 34 -17.13 8.00 -26.43
C ALA A 34 -16.27 6.77 -26.10
N GLY A 35 -15.07 6.70 -26.68
CA GLY A 35 -14.09 5.64 -26.42
C GLY A 35 -13.50 5.68 -25.01
N GLU A 36 -13.27 6.86 -24.45
CA GLU A 36 -12.88 7.02 -23.03
C GLU A 36 -13.94 6.50 -22.06
N THR A 37 -15.22 6.73 -22.37
CA THR A 37 -16.34 6.28 -21.54
C THR A 37 -16.45 4.75 -21.53
N VAL A 38 -16.30 4.11 -22.68
CA VAL A 38 -16.34 2.64 -22.79
C VAL A 38 -15.06 2.00 -22.24
N SER A 39 -13.91 2.64 -22.40
CA SER A 39 -12.64 2.18 -21.80
C SER A 39 -12.67 2.19 -20.27
N ALA A 40 -13.44 3.10 -19.68
CA ALA A 40 -13.57 3.24 -18.23
C ALA A 40 -14.35 2.10 -17.55
N ILE A 41 -15.11 1.32 -18.32
CA ILE A 41 -15.83 0.13 -17.83
C ILE A 41 -15.11 -1.17 -18.21
N LEU A 42 -13.87 -1.07 -18.70
CA LEU A 42 -13.01 -2.20 -19.00
C LEU A 42 -11.91 -2.33 -17.94
N PRO A 43 -11.43 -3.56 -17.70
CA PRO A 43 -10.36 -3.82 -16.74
C PRO A 43 -9.09 -3.01 -17.06
N PRO A 44 -8.27 -2.67 -16.05
CA PRO A 44 -6.96 -2.07 -16.30
C PRO A 44 -5.98 -3.04 -16.97
N PRO A 45 -5.07 -2.53 -17.82
CA PRO A 45 -3.93 -3.29 -18.30
C PRO A 45 -3.09 -3.75 -17.13
N LEU A 46 -3.08 -5.06 -16.93
CA LEU A 46 -2.34 -5.73 -15.88
C LEU A 46 -1.41 -6.77 -16.47
N PRO A 47 -0.14 -6.82 -16.03
CA PRO A 47 0.78 -7.88 -16.42
C PRO A 47 0.20 -9.25 -16.05
N ALA A 48 0.72 -10.29 -16.70
CA ALA A 48 0.42 -11.65 -16.32
C ALA A 48 0.85 -11.89 -14.86
N ALA A 49 0.05 -12.66 -14.12
CA ALA A 49 0.41 -13.08 -12.79
C ALA A 49 1.69 -13.92 -12.88
N GLN A 50 2.73 -13.50 -12.19
CA GLN A 50 3.93 -14.28 -12.05
C GLN A 50 4.04 -14.65 -10.58
N THR A 51 3.99 -15.93 -10.24
CA THR A 51 4.22 -16.41 -8.87
C THR A 51 5.59 -17.09 -8.85
N PRO A 52 6.51 -16.71 -7.95
CA PRO A 52 7.78 -17.40 -7.87
C PRO A 52 7.56 -18.81 -7.30
N SER A 53 8.31 -19.80 -7.79
CA SER A 53 8.27 -21.17 -7.22
C SER A 53 8.83 -21.23 -5.80
N LYS A 54 9.72 -20.30 -5.44
CA LYS A 54 10.28 -20.15 -4.09
C LYS A 54 10.51 -18.70 -3.75
N ALA A 55 10.37 -18.33 -2.47
CA ALA A 55 10.65 -17.00 -2.00
C ALA A 55 11.59 -17.00 -0.79
N TYR A 56 12.34 -15.92 -0.62
CA TYR A 56 13.24 -15.71 0.51
C TYR A 56 13.16 -14.26 0.96
N TRP A 57 13.04 -14.06 2.28
CA TRP A 57 13.24 -12.75 2.89
C TRP A 57 14.71 -12.56 3.27
N LEU A 58 15.30 -11.44 2.85
CA LEU A 58 16.69 -11.09 3.19
C LEU A 58 16.84 -10.69 4.66
N LYS A 59 18.04 -10.86 5.21
CA LYS A 59 18.30 -10.62 6.64
C LYS A 59 18.45 -9.11 6.88
N GLN A 60 17.56 -8.56 7.71
CA GLN A 60 17.47 -7.11 7.94
C GLN A 60 17.20 -6.79 9.42
N ASN A 61 17.79 -7.57 10.33
CA ASN A 61 17.64 -7.49 11.79
C ASN A 61 16.23 -7.75 12.36
N TRP A 62 15.24 -8.03 11.53
CA TRP A 62 13.91 -8.43 11.97
C TRP A 62 13.71 -9.94 11.92
N SER A 63 13.10 -10.48 12.96
CA SER A 63 12.50 -11.81 13.00
C SER A 63 11.32 -11.92 12.03
N ALA A 64 10.87 -13.16 11.72
CA ALA A 64 9.65 -13.37 10.93
C ALA A 64 8.44 -12.72 11.60
N ARG A 65 8.40 -12.72 12.94
CA ARG A 65 7.32 -12.15 13.74
C ARG A 65 7.26 -10.63 13.63
N GLU A 66 8.39 -9.95 13.80
CA GLU A 66 8.49 -8.50 13.59
C GLU A 66 8.09 -8.11 12.17
N ARG A 67 8.61 -8.83 11.18
CA ARG A 67 8.31 -8.59 9.76
C ARG A 67 6.81 -8.73 9.47
N PHE A 68 6.19 -9.82 9.88
CA PHE A 68 4.75 -10.03 9.64
C PHE A 68 3.90 -9.02 10.41
N TRP A 69 4.33 -8.58 11.60
CA TRP A 69 3.68 -7.49 12.31
C TRP A 69 3.75 -6.19 11.52
N PHE A 70 4.92 -5.80 11.04
CA PHE A 70 5.10 -4.61 10.18
C PHE A 70 4.24 -4.67 8.91
N HIS A 71 4.05 -5.86 8.34
CA HIS A 71 3.23 -6.05 7.14
C HIS A 71 1.73 -5.81 7.36
N HIS A 72 1.21 -6.15 8.55
CA HIS A 72 -0.23 -6.28 8.78
C HIS A 72 -0.78 -5.48 9.97
N ALA A 73 0.07 -4.80 10.75
CA ALA A 73 -0.37 -3.94 11.84
C ALA A 73 -1.14 -2.73 11.29
N SER A 74 -2.43 -2.62 11.64
CA SER A 74 -3.24 -1.50 11.20
C SER A 74 -2.71 -0.17 11.75
N GLN A 75 -2.57 0.81 10.86
CA GLN A 75 -2.18 2.17 11.22
C GLN A 75 -3.40 3.09 11.44
N GLY A 76 -4.61 2.53 11.36
CA GLY A 76 -5.86 3.28 11.45
C GLY A 76 -6.45 3.67 10.10
N THR A 77 -5.99 3.07 9.01
CA THR A 77 -6.29 3.49 7.63
C THR A 77 -7.53 2.77 7.08
N ALA A 78 -8.32 3.47 6.30
CA ALA A 78 -9.49 2.96 5.57
C ALA A 78 -9.36 3.35 4.09
N THR A 79 -8.33 2.81 3.44
CA THR A 79 -7.82 3.29 2.14
C THR A 79 -8.83 3.20 1.01
N PHE A 80 -9.70 2.19 1.04
CA PHE A 80 -10.77 2.05 0.06
C PHE A 80 -12.12 2.31 0.71
N PRO A 81 -13.07 2.95 0.00
CA PRO A 81 -14.41 3.25 0.52
C PRO A 81 -15.32 2.00 0.53
N VAL A 82 -14.77 0.84 0.91
CA VAL A 82 -15.48 -0.43 1.01
C VAL A 82 -15.15 -1.14 2.32
N PRO A 83 -16.16 -1.75 2.97
CA PRO A 83 -15.93 -2.66 4.09
C PRO A 83 -14.96 -3.80 3.71
N TYR A 84 -14.18 -4.25 4.69
CA TYR A 84 -13.24 -5.36 4.54
C TYR A 84 -13.92 -6.61 3.98
N ASP A 85 -15.07 -7.00 4.54
CA ASP A 85 -15.82 -8.17 4.10
C ASP A 85 -16.36 -8.05 2.67
N TRP A 86 -16.57 -6.83 2.19
CA TRP A 86 -16.95 -6.63 0.80
C TRP A 86 -15.76 -6.87 -0.11
N PHE A 87 -14.60 -6.29 0.20
CA PHE A 87 -13.39 -6.45 -0.60
C PHE A 87 -13.04 -7.92 -0.84
N VAL A 88 -13.06 -8.74 0.22
CA VAL A 88 -12.78 -10.19 0.13
C VAL A 88 -13.92 -11.03 -0.46
N SER A 89 -15.09 -10.44 -0.70
CA SER A 89 -16.26 -11.10 -1.31
C SER A 89 -16.51 -10.67 -2.75
N LEU A 90 -15.86 -9.60 -3.22
CA LEU A 90 -16.00 -9.10 -4.59
C LEU A 90 -15.33 -10.08 -5.57
N GLU A 91 -15.99 -10.27 -6.71
CA GLU A 91 -15.40 -10.96 -7.86
C GLU A 91 -14.42 -10.03 -8.57
N ARG A 92 -13.42 -10.60 -9.26
CA ARG A 92 -12.51 -9.83 -10.11
C ARG A 92 -13.30 -8.98 -11.10
N ALA A 93 -12.69 -7.85 -11.46
CA ALA A 93 -13.15 -6.98 -12.52
C ALA A 93 -12.90 -7.62 -13.91
N GLU A 94 -13.37 -8.85 -14.13
CA GLU A 94 -13.24 -9.59 -15.38
C GLU A 94 -14.63 -10.08 -15.76
N LEU A 95 -15.05 -9.99 -17.02
CA LEU A 95 -16.30 -10.56 -17.50
C LEU A 95 -16.07 -12.04 -17.89
N ALA A 96 -17.08 -12.87 -17.73
CA ALA A 96 -17.00 -14.29 -18.05
C ALA A 96 -18.33 -14.77 -18.63
N VAL A 97 -18.27 -15.64 -19.65
CA VAL A 97 -19.45 -16.19 -20.35
C VAL A 97 -19.81 -17.58 -19.85
N PHE A 98 -18.79 -18.44 -19.65
CA PHE A 98 -18.97 -19.86 -19.29
C PHE A 98 -18.42 -20.21 -17.91
N SER A 99 -17.98 -19.21 -17.13
CA SER A 99 -17.39 -19.40 -15.80
C SER A 99 -17.79 -18.26 -14.86
N THR A 100 -17.54 -18.46 -13.57
CA THR A 100 -17.61 -17.39 -12.58
C THR A 100 -16.20 -16.82 -12.39
N PRO A 101 -16.01 -15.49 -12.48
CA PRO A 101 -14.72 -14.89 -12.14
C PRO A 101 -14.34 -15.26 -10.72
N LYS A 102 -13.04 -15.44 -10.48
CA LYS A 102 -12.53 -15.68 -9.14
C LYS A 102 -12.61 -14.41 -8.26
N LEU A 103 -12.13 -14.44 -7.03
CA LEU A 103 -12.25 -13.31 -6.11
C LEU A 103 -11.19 -12.24 -6.39
N LEU A 104 -11.57 -10.99 -6.10
CA LEU A 104 -10.70 -9.82 -6.18
C LEU A 104 -9.52 -9.93 -5.21
N SER A 105 -9.75 -10.52 -4.04
CA SER A 105 -8.76 -10.71 -2.98
C SER A 105 -7.80 -11.87 -3.22
N ASP A 106 -7.93 -12.62 -4.31
CA ASP A 106 -7.05 -13.75 -4.57
C ASP A 106 -5.61 -13.29 -4.82
N GLY A 107 -4.65 -14.01 -4.24
CA GLY A 107 -3.23 -13.66 -4.33
C GLY A 107 -2.70 -13.60 -5.77
N ASP A 108 -3.10 -14.51 -6.66
CA ASP A 108 -2.68 -14.49 -8.07
C ASP A 108 -3.19 -13.24 -8.80
N TYR A 109 -4.34 -12.69 -8.41
CA TYR A 109 -4.83 -11.43 -8.95
C TYR A 109 -4.05 -10.24 -8.38
N LEU A 110 -3.87 -10.20 -7.07
CA LEU A 110 -3.22 -9.07 -6.39
C LEU A 110 -1.73 -8.92 -6.74
N ILE A 111 -1.03 -10.02 -7.06
CA ILE A 111 0.34 -9.98 -7.58
C ILE A 111 0.44 -9.19 -8.89
N ARG A 112 -0.61 -9.17 -9.73
CA ARG A 112 -0.62 -8.41 -10.99
C ARG A 112 -0.56 -6.90 -10.77
N PHE A 113 -0.88 -6.44 -9.56
CA PHE A 113 -0.74 -5.05 -9.13
C PHE A 113 0.58 -4.79 -8.40
N GLY A 114 1.50 -5.77 -8.37
CA GLY A 114 2.83 -5.64 -7.76
C GLY A 114 2.90 -5.98 -6.28
N PHE A 115 1.81 -6.48 -5.68
CA PHE A 115 1.82 -6.89 -4.27
C PHE A 115 2.55 -8.21 -4.03
N ILE A 116 3.10 -8.36 -2.84
CA ILE A 116 3.87 -9.53 -2.42
C ILE A 116 2.97 -10.47 -1.61
N PRO A 117 2.82 -11.76 -1.98
CA PRO A 117 2.01 -12.71 -1.24
C PRO A 117 2.47 -12.87 0.21
N SER A 118 1.51 -12.98 1.13
CA SER A 118 1.72 -13.16 2.57
C SER A 118 0.87 -14.32 3.11
N PRO A 119 1.33 -15.07 4.12
CA PRO A 119 0.55 -16.15 4.71
C PRO A 119 -0.61 -15.62 5.55
N ARG A 120 -1.57 -16.50 5.88
CA ARG A 120 -2.67 -16.17 6.80
C ARG A 120 -2.19 -15.96 8.25
N LYS A 121 -1.17 -16.73 8.63
CA LYS A 121 -0.55 -16.73 9.95
C LYS A 121 0.88 -17.26 9.84
N LEU A 122 1.70 -16.98 10.85
CA LEU A 122 3.06 -17.53 10.95
C LEU A 122 3.02 -18.95 11.50
N ASP A 123 2.68 -19.90 10.64
CA ASP A 123 2.78 -21.35 10.91
C ASP A 123 3.69 -22.03 9.88
N GLY A 124 3.67 -23.37 9.81
CA GLY A 124 4.48 -24.12 8.84
C GLY A 124 4.30 -23.68 7.38
N SER A 125 3.11 -23.22 6.99
CA SER A 125 2.82 -22.75 5.63
C SER A 125 3.47 -21.40 5.30
N ALA A 126 3.88 -20.62 6.29
CA ALA A 126 4.54 -19.33 6.06
C ALA A 126 5.88 -19.45 5.31
N SER A 127 6.51 -20.64 5.34
CA SER A 127 7.72 -20.92 4.57
C SER A 127 7.51 -20.91 3.06
N ASP A 128 6.29 -21.17 2.56
CA ASP A 128 5.94 -21.02 1.13
C ASP A 128 6.00 -19.55 0.68
N PHE A 129 5.92 -18.63 1.65
CA PHE A 129 6.04 -17.18 1.47
C PHE A 129 7.42 -16.66 1.86
N GLY A 130 8.40 -17.55 2.07
CA GLY A 130 9.79 -17.23 2.37
C GLY A 130 10.10 -16.83 3.81
N TYR A 131 9.14 -16.94 4.73
CA TYR A 131 9.38 -16.66 6.15
C TYR A 131 10.21 -17.77 6.80
N SER A 132 11.17 -17.36 7.64
CA SER A 132 11.98 -18.29 8.43
C SER A 132 11.16 -18.94 9.54
N LYS A 133 11.47 -20.21 9.85
CA LYS A 133 10.79 -21.00 10.89
C LYS A 133 11.21 -20.67 12.32
N ASP A 134 12.32 -19.95 12.46
CA ASP A 134 12.95 -19.59 13.74
C ASP A 134 12.05 -18.75 14.67
N SER A 135 10.98 -18.14 14.15
CA SER A 135 10.13 -17.20 14.89
C SER A 135 8.67 -17.63 15.02
N PHE A 136 8.35 -18.92 14.78
CA PHE A 136 6.96 -19.43 14.86
C PHE A 136 6.51 -19.88 16.26
N ASN A 137 7.46 -20.08 17.18
CA ASN A 137 7.15 -20.37 18.60
C ASN A 137 7.45 -19.13 19.43
N THR A 138 6.44 -18.58 20.10
CA THR A 138 6.63 -17.51 21.08
C THR A 138 6.12 -17.91 22.45
N ASN A 139 6.77 -17.37 23.49
CA ASN A 139 6.26 -17.38 24.85
C ASN A 139 5.49 -16.07 25.08
N PRO A 140 4.14 -16.09 25.14
CA PRO A 140 3.32 -14.88 25.25
C PRO A 140 3.65 -13.99 26.46
N ALA A 141 4.18 -14.58 27.54
CA ALA A 141 4.52 -13.85 28.76
C ALA A 141 5.79 -12.99 28.62
N ALA A 142 6.67 -13.32 27.67
CA ALA A 142 7.92 -12.59 27.42
C ALA A 142 7.80 -11.62 26.23
N GLU A 143 6.62 -11.51 25.61
CA GLU A 143 6.45 -10.68 24.42
C GLU A 143 6.45 -9.18 24.74
N PRO A 144 7.20 -8.38 23.97
CA PRO A 144 7.06 -6.93 23.94
C PRO A 144 5.60 -6.50 23.79
N GLU A 145 5.25 -5.35 24.36
CA GLU A 145 3.88 -4.87 24.39
C GLU A 145 3.24 -4.78 22.99
N GLN A 146 4.03 -4.45 21.97
CA GLN A 146 3.54 -4.39 20.58
C GLN A 146 3.00 -5.72 20.03
N PHE A 147 3.46 -6.85 20.55
CA PHE A 147 3.10 -8.18 20.06
C PHE A 147 1.99 -8.86 20.87
N LYS A 148 1.60 -8.28 22.02
CA LYS A 148 0.49 -8.80 22.85
C LYS A 148 -0.85 -8.83 22.09
N ASN A 149 -1.06 -7.90 21.16
CA ASN A 149 -2.21 -7.84 20.26
C ASN A 149 -1.76 -8.02 18.80
N TYR A 150 -1.12 -9.16 18.53
CA TYR A 150 -0.56 -9.48 17.23
C TYR A 150 -1.61 -9.38 16.10
N PRO A 151 -1.29 -8.77 14.94
CA PRO A 151 -2.25 -8.64 13.85
C PRO A 151 -2.60 -10.01 13.26
N GLU A 152 -3.86 -10.17 12.85
CA GLU A 152 -4.32 -11.32 12.09
C GLU A 152 -4.36 -11.00 10.59
N ASN A 153 -4.07 -12.00 9.75
CA ASN A 153 -4.29 -11.93 8.29
C ASN A 153 -5.25 -13.06 7.86
N PRO A 154 -6.48 -13.12 8.38
CA PRO A 154 -7.33 -14.31 8.30
C PRO A 154 -7.62 -14.73 6.86
N ASP A 155 -7.66 -13.79 5.92
CA ASP A 155 -7.94 -14.04 4.50
C ASP A 155 -6.68 -14.17 3.63
N GLY A 156 -5.48 -14.02 4.19
CA GLY A 156 -4.21 -14.22 3.47
C GLY A 156 -3.93 -13.12 2.47
N LEU A 157 -4.30 -11.88 2.82
CA LEU A 157 -4.06 -10.72 1.99
C LEU A 157 -2.56 -10.43 1.87
N PRO A 158 -2.10 -9.83 0.76
CA PRO A 158 -0.69 -9.55 0.53
C PRO A 158 -0.05 -8.65 1.59
N VAL A 159 1.29 -8.62 1.59
CA VAL A 159 2.08 -7.66 2.36
C VAL A 159 1.56 -6.25 2.12
N GLY A 160 1.34 -5.49 3.19
CA GLY A 160 0.84 -4.13 3.11
C GLY A 160 -0.66 -3.96 3.35
N PHE A 161 -1.45 -5.05 3.40
CA PHE A 161 -2.87 -4.97 3.72
C PHE A 161 -3.10 -5.18 5.22
N ALA A 162 -3.97 -4.35 5.82
CA ALA A 162 -4.41 -4.50 7.20
C ALA A 162 -5.92 -4.29 7.33
N LYS A 163 -6.49 -4.91 8.35
CA LYS A 163 -7.89 -4.71 8.74
C LYS A 163 -7.96 -3.61 9.79
N LEU A 164 -8.71 -2.56 9.51
CA LEU A 164 -9.16 -1.62 10.52
C LEU A 164 -10.46 -2.18 11.11
N GLU A 165 -10.44 -2.51 12.40
CA GLU A 165 -11.64 -3.02 13.08
C GLU A 165 -12.81 -2.02 13.04
N SER A 166 -14.03 -2.53 13.19
CA SER A 166 -15.23 -1.69 13.24
C SER A 166 -15.11 -0.64 14.34
N GLY A 167 -15.66 0.54 14.10
CA GLY A 167 -15.55 1.66 15.02
C GLY A 167 -16.60 2.71 14.76
N VAL A 168 -16.33 3.92 15.26
CA VAL A 168 -17.21 5.08 15.12
C VAL A 168 -16.52 6.11 14.25
N GLU A 169 -17.21 6.60 13.23
CA GLU A 169 -16.73 7.63 12.31
C GLU A 169 -16.43 8.91 13.11
N PRO A 170 -15.16 9.38 13.16
CA PRO A 170 -14.80 10.53 13.96
C PRO A 170 -15.62 11.80 13.66
N ALA A 171 -15.98 12.02 12.40
CA ALA A 171 -16.73 13.21 11.98
C ALA A 171 -18.22 13.13 12.34
N THR A 172 -18.88 12.01 12.02
CA THR A 172 -20.35 11.91 12.11
C THR A 172 -20.83 11.22 13.39
N GLY A 173 -19.98 10.46 14.07
CA GLY A 173 -20.37 9.61 15.19
C GLY A 173 -21.14 8.35 14.78
N GLU A 174 -21.28 8.07 13.49
CA GLU A 174 -21.96 6.87 12.99
C GLU A 174 -21.06 5.64 13.08
N PRO A 175 -21.60 4.44 13.37
CA PRO A 175 -20.81 3.22 13.35
C PRO A 175 -20.39 2.88 11.92
N TYR A 176 -19.16 2.36 11.76
CA TYR A 176 -18.68 1.78 10.51
C TYR A 176 -18.24 0.32 10.71
N PRO A 177 -18.48 -0.57 9.74
CA PRO A 177 -17.98 -1.94 9.77
C PRO A 177 -16.47 -1.97 9.55
N ALA A 178 -15.79 -3.06 9.86
CA ALA A 178 -14.36 -3.19 9.60
C ALA A 178 -13.98 -2.78 8.15
N GLN A 179 -12.88 -2.04 8.00
CA GLN A 179 -12.43 -1.47 6.73
C GLN A 179 -11.10 -2.08 6.30
N LEU A 180 -10.81 -2.00 5.00
CA LEU A 180 -9.49 -2.33 4.46
C LEU A 180 -8.58 -1.10 4.46
N GLY A 181 -7.37 -1.24 4.98
CA GLY A 181 -6.37 -0.20 4.99
C GLY A 181 -5.02 -0.69 4.51
N PHE A 182 -4.22 0.21 3.95
CA PHE A 182 -2.80 -0.04 3.71
C PHE A 182 -1.93 0.29 4.91
N THR A 183 -0.88 -0.50 5.08
CA THR A 183 0.25 -0.27 5.98
C THR A 183 1.44 0.32 5.21
N CYS A 184 2.46 0.80 5.91
CA CYS A 184 3.71 1.26 5.29
C CYS A 184 4.34 0.19 4.39
N ALA A 185 4.15 -1.09 4.72
CA ALA A 185 4.69 -2.20 3.94
C ALA A 185 4.09 -2.32 2.52
N ALA A 186 2.92 -1.72 2.24
CA ALA A 186 2.37 -1.70 0.88
C ALA A 186 3.27 -0.94 -0.10
N CYS A 187 3.94 0.10 0.39
CA CYS A 187 4.79 0.99 -0.42
C CYS A 187 6.29 0.77 -0.17
N HIS A 188 6.65 0.33 1.04
CA HIS A 188 8.03 0.17 1.50
C HIS A 188 8.40 -1.31 1.74
N THR A 189 7.94 -2.21 0.88
CA THR A 189 8.40 -3.61 0.88
C THR A 189 8.53 -4.09 -0.56
N GLY A 190 9.74 -4.50 -0.93
CA GLY A 190 10.11 -4.80 -2.30
C GLY A 190 10.35 -6.28 -2.56
N GLN A 191 10.26 -6.66 -3.83
CA GLN A 191 10.62 -7.99 -4.30
C GLN A 191 11.34 -7.87 -5.65
N ILE A 192 12.47 -8.57 -5.78
CA ILE A 192 13.14 -8.86 -7.04
C ILE A 192 12.82 -10.31 -7.41
N ARG A 193 12.55 -10.56 -8.69
CA ARG A 193 12.42 -11.93 -9.21
C ARG A 193 13.63 -12.25 -10.07
N TYR A 194 14.26 -13.37 -9.78
CA TYR A 194 15.41 -13.83 -10.55
C TYR A 194 15.36 -15.36 -10.67
N ARG A 195 15.43 -15.89 -11.90
CA ARG A 195 15.33 -17.34 -12.20
C ARG A 195 14.18 -18.04 -11.45
N ASP A 196 13.00 -17.44 -11.51
CA ASP A 196 11.77 -17.91 -10.84
C ASP A 196 11.78 -17.93 -9.29
N VAL A 197 12.81 -17.36 -8.67
CA VAL A 197 12.90 -17.16 -7.22
C VAL A 197 12.57 -15.71 -6.86
N GLY A 198 11.74 -15.51 -5.83
CA GLY A 198 11.41 -14.20 -5.27
C GLY A 198 12.34 -13.82 -4.12
N ILE A 199 13.16 -12.81 -4.33
CA ILE A 199 14.03 -12.20 -3.32
C ILE A 199 13.30 -11.01 -2.73
N ARG A 200 12.97 -11.04 -1.44
CA ARG A 200 12.10 -10.05 -0.80
C ARG A 200 12.85 -9.29 0.30
N PHE A 201 12.53 -8.01 0.44
CA PHE A 201 13.20 -7.13 1.40
C PHE A 201 12.24 -6.05 1.92
N ASP A 202 12.28 -5.82 3.22
CA ASP A 202 11.49 -4.77 3.88
C ASP A 202 12.22 -3.44 3.75
N GLY A 203 11.48 -2.35 3.81
CA GLY A 203 12.00 -0.98 3.76
C GLY A 203 12.55 -0.53 2.42
N GLY A 204 12.52 -1.37 1.38
CA GLY A 204 12.84 -0.96 0.00
C GLY A 204 11.59 -0.56 -0.80
N PRO A 205 11.76 -0.01 -2.01
CA PRO A 205 10.64 0.38 -2.86
C PRO A 205 9.78 -0.82 -3.25
N ALA A 206 8.47 -0.71 -3.02
CA ALA A 206 7.50 -1.63 -3.59
C ALA A 206 7.30 -1.37 -5.09
N MET A 207 6.88 -2.40 -5.82
CA MET A 207 6.50 -2.26 -7.24
C MET A 207 4.97 -2.21 -7.38
N VAL A 208 4.24 -1.68 -6.41
CA VAL A 208 2.76 -1.67 -6.44
C VAL A 208 2.21 -0.64 -7.44
N ASN A 209 1.02 -0.91 -7.99
CA ASN A 209 0.24 0.04 -8.79
C ASN A 209 -1.13 0.24 -8.14
N LEU A 210 -1.23 1.26 -7.29
CA LEU A 210 -2.42 1.54 -6.47
C LEU A 210 -3.59 2.06 -7.31
N GLY A 211 -3.32 2.90 -8.33
CA GLY A 211 -4.35 3.44 -9.21
C GLY A 211 -5.06 2.37 -10.04
N ASN A 212 -4.33 1.37 -10.54
CA ASN A 212 -4.95 0.21 -11.20
C ASN A 212 -5.77 -0.63 -10.21
N LEU A 213 -5.30 -0.81 -8.97
CA LEU A 213 -6.04 -1.56 -7.95
C LEU A 213 -7.35 -0.84 -7.60
N GLU A 214 -7.32 0.47 -7.37
CA GLU A 214 -8.51 1.28 -7.11
C GLU A 214 -9.50 1.19 -8.28
N SER A 215 -8.99 1.30 -9.52
CA SER A 215 -9.80 1.11 -10.73
C SER A 215 -10.45 -0.28 -10.79
N ALA A 216 -9.70 -1.34 -10.45
CA ALA A 216 -10.21 -2.70 -10.42
C ALA A 216 -11.26 -2.92 -9.31
N ILE A 217 -11.08 -2.31 -8.13
CA ILE A 217 -12.09 -2.35 -7.05
C ILE A 217 -13.37 -1.65 -7.51
N GLY A 218 -13.26 -0.43 -8.04
CA GLY A 218 -14.41 0.34 -8.55
C GLY A 218 -15.17 -0.42 -9.64
N LEU A 219 -14.44 -1.06 -10.56
CA LEU A 219 -15.05 -1.87 -11.63
C LEU A 219 -15.67 -3.17 -11.09
N SER A 220 -15.07 -3.80 -10.08
CA SER A 220 -15.63 -4.99 -9.42
C SER A 220 -16.96 -4.67 -8.74
N ILE A 221 -17.07 -3.50 -8.10
CA ILE A 221 -18.32 -2.98 -7.52
C ILE A 221 -19.34 -2.73 -8.64
N PHE A 222 -18.94 -2.02 -9.70
CA PHE A 222 -19.80 -1.73 -10.85
C PHE A 222 -20.36 -3.02 -11.47
N TYR A 223 -19.52 -4.01 -11.76
CA TYR A 223 -19.98 -5.31 -12.28
C TYR A 223 -20.87 -6.05 -11.28
N THR A 224 -20.60 -5.95 -9.97
CA THR A 224 -21.47 -6.55 -8.96
C THR A 224 -22.88 -5.95 -8.99
N VAL A 225 -23.00 -4.65 -9.26
CA VAL A 225 -24.29 -3.95 -9.36
C VAL A 225 -25.03 -4.26 -10.67
N TYR A 226 -24.33 -4.30 -11.80
CA TYR A 226 -24.96 -4.29 -13.13
C TYR A 226 -24.90 -5.61 -13.91
N VAL A 227 -23.94 -6.50 -13.63
CA VAL A 227 -23.86 -7.79 -14.30
C VAL A 227 -24.85 -8.76 -13.63
N PRO A 228 -25.77 -9.39 -14.40
CA PRO A 228 -26.72 -10.34 -13.84
C PRO A 228 -26.06 -11.39 -12.96
N THR A 229 -26.73 -11.78 -11.88
CA THR A 229 -26.32 -12.81 -10.89
C THR A 229 -25.10 -12.48 -10.01
N ARG A 230 -24.22 -11.53 -10.36
CA ARG A 230 -23.05 -11.18 -9.53
C ARG A 230 -23.45 -10.67 -8.16
N PHE A 231 -24.44 -9.79 -8.10
CA PHE A 231 -24.95 -9.27 -6.83
C PHE A 231 -25.35 -10.38 -5.87
N ASN A 232 -26.10 -11.38 -6.35
CA ASN A 232 -26.58 -12.47 -5.51
C ASN A 232 -25.40 -13.29 -4.95
N ARG A 233 -24.43 -13.66 -5.79
CA ARG A 233 -23.23 -14.39 -5.34
C ARG A 233 -22.40 -13.59 -4.35
N PHE A 234 -22.21 -12.29 -4.61
CA PHE A 234 -21.54 -11.39 -3.67
C PHE A 234 -22.27 -11.35 -2.33
N ALA A 235 -23.58 -11.12 -2.34
CA ALA A 235 -24.37 -11.04 -1.13
C ALA A 235 -24.37 -12.36 -0.34
N ASP A 236 -24.44 -13.49 -1.03
CA ASP A 236 -24.37 -14.81 -0.39
C ASP A 236 -23.03 -15.02 0.33
N ARG A 237 -21.91 -14.63 -0.28
CA ARG A 237 -20.58 -14.66 0.37
C ARG A 237 -20.51 -13.75 1.58
N VAL A 238 -21.05 -12.53 1.50
CA VAL A 238 -21.10 -11.60 2.63
C VAL A 238 -21.95 -12.16 3.78
N ILE A 239 -23.09 -12.77 3.48
CA ILE A 239 -23.96 -13.42 4.48
C ILE A 239 -23.23 -14.60 5.13
N GLU A 240 -22.55 -15.45 4.35
CA GLU A 240 -21.79 -16.59 4.86
C GLU A 240 -20.71 -16.14 5.84
N ARG A 241 -19.98 -15.06 5.52
CA ARG A 241 -18.99 -14.46 6.41
C ARG A 241 -19.63 -13.94 7.70
N ALA A 242 -20.76 -13.23 7.59
CA ALA A 242 -21.49 -12.72 8.75
C ALA A 242 -21.97 -13.86 9.67
N VAL A 243 -22.47 -14.96 9.09
CA VAL A 243 -22.84 -16.18 9.84
C VAL A 243 -21.62 -16.77 10.54
N LYS A 244 -20.48 -16.92 9.84
CA LYS A 244 -19.24 -17.45 10.41
C LYS A 244 -18.69 -16.58 11.54
N ALA A 245 -18.90 -15.27 11.47
CA ALA A 245 -18.55 -14.30 12.50
C ALA A 245 -19.55 -14.25 13.67
N GLY A 246 -20.56 -15.13 13.70
CA GLY A 246 -21.57 -15.17 14.77
C GLY A 246 -22.58 -14.03 14.71
N SER A 247 -22.68 -13.32 13.58
CA SER A 247 -23.59 -12.20 13.35
C SER A 247 -24.49 -12.43 12.13
N PRO A 248 -25.28 -13.52 12.09
CA PRO A 248 -26.14 -13.82 10.96
C PRO A 248 -27.24 -12.74 10.79
N PRO A 249 -27.59 -12.35 9.56
CA PRO A 249 -28.71 -11.43 9.36
C PRO A 249 -30.03 -12.11 9.74
N ALA A 250 -30.90 -11.39 10.45
CA ALA A 250 -32.21 -11.88 10.86
C ALA A 250 -33.13 -12.19 9.66
N ASP A 251 -33.07 -11.35 8.62
CA ASP A 251 -33.75 -11.55 7.34
C ASP A 251 -32.74 -11.39 6.19
N ARG A 252 -32.50 -12.48 5.47
CA ARG A 252 -31.55 -12.51 4.34
C ARG A 252 -32.02 -11.66 3.17
N SER A 253 -33.33 -11.58 2.91
CA SER A 253 -33.89 -10.81 1.80
C SER A 253 -33.79 -9.32 2.09
N ALA A 254 -34.18 -8.89 3.29
CA ALA A 254 -34.02 -7.49 3.71
C ALA A 254 -32.54 -7.07 3.73
N PHE A 255 -31.66 -7.94 4.22
CA PHE A 255 -30.20 -7.71 4.18
C PHE A 255 -29.67 -7.54 2.75
N LYS A 256 -30.11 -8.38 1.81
CA LYS A 256 -29.73 -8.27 0.39
C LYS A 256 -30.18 -6.93 -0.20
N GLU A 257 -31.42 -6.50 0.06
CA GLU A 257 -31.89 -5.21 -0.46
C GLU A 257 -31.11 -4.02 0.13
N GLU A 258 -30.82 -4.05 1.43
CA GLU A 258 -29.99 -3.03 2.06
C GLU A 258 -28.55 -3.03 1.52
N LEU A 259 -27.95 -4.20 1.36
CA LEU A 259 -26.61 -4.37 0.80
C LEU A 259 -26.54 -3.84 -0.63
N LYS A 260 -27.55 -4.11 -1.46
CA LYS A 260 -27.65 -3.58 -2.83
C LYS A 260 -27.73 -2.06 -2.85
N LYS A 261 -28.53 -1.48 -1.95
CA LYS A 261 -28.64 -0.03 -1.79
C LYS A 261 -27.30 0.59 -1.38
N LYS A 262 -26.63 0.03 -0.37
CA LYS A 262 -25.31 0.52 0.08
C LYS A 262 -24.26 0.39 -1.02
N LEU A 263 -24.25 -0.70 -1.79
CA LEU A 263 -23.31 -0.90 -2.89
C LEU A 263 -23.49 0.14 -4.00
N ARG A 264 -24.74 0.48 -4.36
CA ARG A 264 -25.07 1.57 -5.28
C ARG A 264 -24.61 2.92 -4.74
N GLN A 265 -24.88 3.20 -3.47
CA GLN A 265 -24.42 4.44 -2.83
C GLN A 265 -22.89 4.57 -2.83
N THR A 266 -22.16 3.48 -2.57
CA THR A 266 -20.69 3.47 -2.68
C THR A 266 -20.24 3.77 -4.11
N LEU A 267 -20.89 3.17 -5.12
CA LEU A 267 -20.57 3.43 -6.51
C LEU A 267 -20.85 4.89 -6.91
N ASP A 268 -21.97 5.45 -6.45
CA ASP A 268 -22.33 6.86 -6.69
C ASP A 268 -21.28 7.79 -6.07
N LYS A 269 -20.79 7.49 -4.85
CA LYS A 269 -19.70 8.24 -4.22
C LYS A 269 -18.41 8.20 -5.02
N ILE A 270 -17.97 7.00 -5.43
CA ILE A 270 -16.76 6.82 -6.26
C ILE A 270 -16.89 7.60 -7.58
N LYS A 271 -18.06 7.53 -8.22
CA LYS A 271 -18.33 8.28 -9.45
C LYS A 271 -18.24 9.78 -9.21
N HIS A 272 -18.85 10.26 -8.13
CA HIS A 272 -18.87 11.68 -7.79
C HIS A 272 -17.46 12.23 -7.49
N GLU A 273 -16.65 11.52 -6.71
CA GLU A 273 -15.25 11.90 -6.45
C GLU A 273 -14.43 11.97 -7.75
N ARG A 274 -14.67 11.03 -8.67
CA ARG A 274 -14.01 11.03 -9.99
C ARG A 274 -14.48 12.19 -10.87
N ASP A 275 -15.77 12.50 -10.87
CA ASP A 275 -16.34 13.58 -11.66
C ASP A 275 -15.87 14.95 -11.13
N TRP A 276 -15.79 15.13 -9.81
CA TRP A 276 -15.14 16.30 -9.19
C TRP A 276 -13.68 16.43 -9.59
N SER A 277 -12.90 15.35 -9.50
CA SER A 277 -11.48 15.38 -9.90
C SER A 277 -11.32 15.79 -11.36
N LYS A 278 -12.16 15.26 -12.26
CA LYS A 278 -12.17 15.67 -13.68
C LYS A 278 -12.55 17.12 -13.87
N GLU A 279 -13.55 17.61 -13.15
CA GLU A 279 -14.01 18.99 -13.24
C GLU A 279 -12.93 19.97 -12.78
N ILE A 280 -12.28 19.71 -11.64
CA ILE A 280 -11.18 20.53 -11.12
C ILE A 280 -10.02 20.57 -12.11
N LEU A 281 -9.62 19.40 -12.64
CA LEU A 281 -8.55 19.32 -13.64
C LEU A 281 -8.91 20.08 -14.93
N ALA A 282 -10.15 19.95 -15.43
CA ALA A 282 -10.61 20.65 -16.62
C ALA A 282 -10.61 22.18 -16.43
N ARG A 283 -11.03 22.69 -15.26
CA ARG A 283 -10.98 24.13 -14.94
C ARG A 283 -9.57 24.69 -14.99
N GLY A 284 -8.58 23.90 -14.55
CA GLY A 284 -7.17 24.30 -14.56
C GLY A 284 -6.44 24.06 -15.89
N ASN A 285 -7.11 23.54 -16.93
CA ASN A 285 -6.46 23.01 -18.14
C ASN A 285 -5.34 22.00 -17.80
N MET A 286 -5.60 21.16 -16.81
CA MET A 286 -4.65 20.19 -16.27
C MET A 286 -5.02 18.77 -16.70
N THR A 287 -4.02 17.92 -16.91
CA THR A 287 -4.19 16.48 -17.11
C THR A 287 -3.66 15.71 -15.92
N TYR A 288 -4.31 14.59 -15.60
CA TYR A 288 -3.83 13.64 -14.60
C TYR A 288 -2.68 12.80 -15.17
N ILE A 289 -1.63 12.56 -14.38
CA ILE A 289 -0.51 11.70 -14.79
C ILE A 289 -0.65 10.34 -14.13
N ASP A 290 -0.70 9.28 -14.95
CA ASP A 290 -0.83 7.91 -14.46
C ASP A 290 0.40 7.48 -13.65
N GLU A 291 0.16 7.12 -12.39
CA GLU A 291 1.21 6.76 -11.43
C GLU A 291 1.82 5.39 -11.73
N GLY A 292 1.17 4.46 -12.42
CA GLY A 292 1.85 3.23 -12.86
C GLY A 292 2.46 2.38 -11.72
N PHE A 293 3.44 1.52 -12.04
CA PHE A 293 4.07 0.61 -11.07
C PHE A 293 5.26 1.27 -10.35
N GLY A 294 5.27 1.16 -9.02
CA GLY A 294 6.41 1.52 -8.16
C GLY A 294 6.62 3.01 -7.91
N ARG A 295 5.70 3.86 -8.40
CA ARG A 295 5.75 5.31 -8.21
C ARG A 295 4.36 5.83 -7.82
N LEU A 296 4.34 6.89 -7.02
CA LEU A 296 3.13 7.51 -6.47
C LEU A 296 3.42 8.99 -6.21
N ASP A 297 2.48 9.87 -6.50
CA ASP A 297 2.52 11.26 -6.03
C ASP A 297 1.84 11.34 -4.65
N ALA A 298 2.50 10.73 -3.66
CA ALA A 298 1.92 10.56 -2.33
C ALA A 298 1.60 11.90 -1.65
N LEU A 299 2.47 12.91 -1.81
CA LEU A 299 2.35 14.20 -1.12
C LEU A 299 1.15 15.00 -1.59
N ASN A 300 0.96 15.12 -2.91
CA ASN A 300 -0.22 15.80 -3.45
C ASN A 300 -1.52 15.04 -3.12
N GLN A 301 -1.46 13.71 -3.00
CA GLN A 301 -2.60 12.89 -2.57
C GLN A 301 -2.91 12.97 -1.06
N ILE A 302 -1.91 13.19 -0.20
CA ILE A 302 -2.05 13.07 1.27
C ILE A 302 -3.15 13.98 1.83
N PHE A 303 -3.23 15.21 1.32
CA PHE A 303 -4.06 16.23 1.93
C PHE A 303 -5.45 16.32 1.31
N PHE A 304 -5.60 16.00 0.02
CA PHE A 304 -6.86 16.31 -0.65
C PHE A 304 -8.02 15.43 -0.22
N SER A 305 -7.81 14.11 -0.12
CA SER A 305 -8.91 13.15 0.11
C SER A 305 -9.59 13.30 1.47
N ASN A 306 -8.86 13.72 2.51
CA ASN A 306 -9.41 13.96 3.85
C ASN A 306 -10.09 15.33 3.99
N LEU A 307 -9.84 16.26 3.06
CA LEU A 307 -10.45 17.59 3.02
C LEU A 307 -11.74 17.61 2.20
N LEU A 308 -12.09 16.49 1.55
CA LEU A 308 -13.33 16.39 0.78
C LEU A 308 -14.53 16.51 1.73
N PRO A 309 -15.47 17.42 1.46
CA PRO A 309 -16.68 17.51 2.25
C PRO A 309 -17.48 16.21 2.10
N PRO A 310 -18.28 15.82 3.10
CA PRO A 310 -19.22 14.72 2.94
C PRO A 310 -20.08 14.99 1.71
N ILE A 311 -20.20 14.01 0.81
CA ILE A 311 -21.10 14.10 -0.34
C ILE A 311 -22.53 14.16 0.21
N ALA A 312 -23.07 15.38 0.31
CA ALA A 312 -24.47 15.60 0.63
C ALA A 312 -25.33 15.14 -0.56
N LYS A 313 -26.58 14.77 -0.33
CA LYS A 313 -27.53 14.32 -1.36
C LYS A 313 -27.82 15.36 -2.46
N GLU A 314 -27.33 16.58 -2.30
CA GLU A 314 -27.50 17.66 -3.26
C GLU A 314 -26.29 17.67 -4.18
N ASP A 315 -26.52 17.56 -5.50
CA ASP A 315 -25.53 17.72 -6.57
C ASP A 315 -24.91 19.13 -6.55
N LYS A 316 -24.15 19.44 -5.50
CA LYS A 316 -23.40 20.68 -5.38
C LYS A 316 -22.06 20.46 -6.06
N ALA A 317 -21.75 21.35 -7.00
CA ALA A 317 -20.41 21.44 -7.58
C ALA A 317 -19.37 21.51 -6.46
N PHE A 318 -18.17 20.96 -6.70
CA PHE A 318 -17.10 20.97 -5.71
C PHE A 318 -16.85 22.42 -5.23
N PRO A 319 -16.81 22.69 -3.91
CA PRO A 319 -16.71 24.05 -3.40
C PRO A 319 -15.48 24.76 -3.99
N GLU A 320 -15.69 25.90 -4.64
CA GLU A 320 -14.64 26.65 -5.34
C GLU A 320 -13.44 26.97 -4.44
N VAL A 321 -13.71 27.27 -3.16
CA VAL A 321 -12.67 27.54 -2.15
C VAL A 321 -11.78 26.32 -1.91
N LEU A 322 -12.35 25.11 -1.90
CA LEU A 322 -11.59 23.88 -1.76
C LEU A 322 -10.88 23.51 -3.08
N ALA A 323 -11.51 23.82 -4.23
CA ALA A 323 -10.92 23.58 -5.55
C ALA A 323 -9.57 24.31 -5.72
N ARG A 324 -9.44 25.51 -5.15
CA ARG A 324 -8.18 26.30 -5.16
C ARG A 324 -7.04 25.65 -4.37
N ASN A 325 -7.35 24.78 -3.42
CA ASN A 325 -6.37 24.04 -2.63
C ASN A 325 -6.07 22.65 -3.21
N TYR A 326 -6.66 22.29 -4.36
CA TYR A 326 -6.36 21.04 -5.03
C TYR A 326 -5.00 21.14 -5.73
N ALA A 327 -4.01 20.41 -5.19
CA ALA A 327 -2.79 20.11 -5.91
C ALA A 327 -3.03 18.85 -6.77
N ARG A 328 -2.87 18.99 -8.10
CA ARG A 328 -2.98 17.84 -8.99
C ARG A 328 -1.84 16.84 -8.72
N PRO A 329 -2.10 15.53 -8.80
CA PRO A 329 -1.03 14.54 -8.90
C PRO A 329 -0.35 14.60 -10.29
N ASP A 330 0.82 15.22 -10.38
CA ASP A 330 1.59 15.39 -11.62
C ASP A 330 3.08 15.10 -11.49
N ALA A 331 3.54 14.66 -10.32
CA ALA A 331 4.93 14.32 -10.09
C ALA A 331 5.08 12.96 -9.38
N PRO A 332 4.63 11.84 -10.00
CA PRO A 332 4.80 10.53 -9.38
C PRO A 332 6.28 10.15 -9.31
N VAL A 333 6.75 9.87 -8.10
CA VAL A 333 8.13 9.44 -7.82
C VAL A 333 8.16 8.05 -7.23
N SER A 334 9.29 7.35 -7.38
CA SER A 334 9.49 6.03 -6.77
C SER A 334 9.31 6.10 -5.25
N PHE A 335 8.90 5.01 -4.61
CA PHE A 335 8.90 4.96 -3.14
C PHE A 335 10.34 5.02 -2.61
N PRO A 336 10.68 5.92 -1.68
CA PRO A 336 12.05 5.98 -1.15
C PRO A 336 12.32 4.77 -0.23
N PRO A 337 13.56 4.26 -0.19
CA PRO A 337 13.93 3.29 0.83
C PRO A 337 13.90 3.95 2.22
N ILE A 338 13.49 3.19 3.24
CA ILE A 338 13.32 3.67 4.62
C ILE A 338 14.32 3.08 5.61
N TRP A 339 15.37 2.41 5.11
CA TRP A 339 16.41 1.80 5.95
C TRP A 339 17.16 2.81 6.82
N ASP A 340 17.49 3.97 6.26
CA ASP A 340 18.28 4.99 6.94
C ASP A 340 17.42 6.21 7.37
N VAL A 341 16.13 6.19 7.03
CA VAL A 341 15.20 7.30 7.23
C VAL A 341 15.01 7.71 8.69
N PRO A 342 14.96 6.81 9.70
CA PRO A 342 14.89 7.20 11.11
C PRO A 342 16.06 8.05 11.60
N TRP A 343 17.13 8.11 10.81
CA TRP A 343 18.33 8.83 11.16
C TRP A 343 18.51 10.13 10.36
N PHE A 344 17.64 10.43 9.40
CA PHE A 344 17.68 11.69 8.68
C PHE A 344 17.05 12.81 9.51
N LEU A 345 17.70 13.97 9.53
CA LEU A 345 17.10 15.18 10.11
C LEU A 345 15.87 15.61 9.31
N TRP A 346 15.92 15.50 7.98
CA TRP A 346 14.80 15.83 7.08
C TRP A 346 14.49 14.64 6.19
N ALA A 347 13.22 14.27 6.11
CA ALA A 347 12.74 13.16 5.30
C ALA A 347 11.95 13.66 4.07
N GLN A 348 11.55 12.70 3.21
CA GLN A 348 10.94 12.92 1.88
C GLN A 348 11.95 13.35 0.81
N TYR A 349 11.60 13.19 -0.46
CA TYR A 349 12.51 13.49 -1.58
C TYR A 349 12.92 14.97 -1.65
N ASP A 350 12.07 15.85 -1.16
CA ASP A 350 12.30 17.30 -1.10
C ASP A 350 12.85 17.79 0.25
N GLY A 351 13.01 16.88 1.23
CA GLY A 351 13.53 17.21 2.56
C GLY A 351 12.61 18.14 3.37
N SER A 352 11.29 17.99 3.24
CA SER A 352 10.31 18.95 3.79
C SER A 352 9.82 18.67 5.21
N VAL A 353 10.07 17.47 5.78
CA VAL A 353 9.55 17.10 7.11
C VAL A 353 10.66 16.63 8.05
N GLN A 354 10.82 17.33 9.18
CA GLN A 354 11.87 17.06 10.18
C GLN A 354 11.46 16.06 11.27
N ASN A 355 10.16 15.98 11.61
CA ASN A 355 9.69 15.12 12.71
C ASN A 355 9.12 13.79 12.18
N GLU A 356 9.64 12.68 12.68
CA GLU A 356 9.33 11.33 12.24
C GLU A 356 7.87 10.92 12.52
N LEU A 357 7.30 11.33 13.66
CA LEU A 357 5.90 11.03 13.98
C LEU A 357 4.94 11.88 13.15
N VAL A 358 5.27 13.17 12.92
CA VAL A 358 4.49 14.03 12.01
C VAL A 358 4.53 13.47 10.59
N ARG A 359 5.70 13.03 10.11
CA ARG A 359 5.86 12.35 8.81
C ARG A 359 4.96 11.13 8.71
N ASN A 360 5.07 10.20 9.67
CA ASN A 360 4.33 8.94 9.62
C ASN A 360 2.80 9.17 9.78
N ALA A 361 2.40 10.11 10.62
CA ALA A 361 1.00 10.50 10.77
C ALA A 361 0.44 11.10 9.47
N GLY A 362 1.20 11.99 8.81
CA GLY A 362 0.85 12.55 7.50
C GLY A 362 0.68 11.50 6.42
N GLN A 363 1.60 10.53 6.34
CA GLN A 363 1.48 9.39 5.42
C GLN A 363 0.24 8.54 5.70
N SER A 364 -0.07 8.28 6.98
CA SER A 364 -1.28 7.56 7.39
C SER A 364 -2.57 8.32 7.02
N LEU A 365 -2.55 9.66 7.05
CA LEU A 365 -3.65 10.46 6.51
C LEU A 365 -3.80 10.24 5.00
N GLY A 366 -2.71 10.24 4.23
CA GLY A 366 -2.81 10.07 2.77
C GLY A 366 -3.35 8.74 2.29
N VAL A 367 -3.17 7.67 3.07
CA VAL A 367 -3.83 6.38 2.81
C VAL A 367 -5.19 6.27 3.51
N LYS A 368 -5.86 7.41 3.70
CA LYS A 368 -7.24 7.62 4.18
C LYS A 368 -7.49 7.13 5.62
N THR A 369 -6.70 7.61 6.57
CA THR A 369 -7.11 7.57 7.98
C THR A 369 -8.34 8.44 8.20
N LYS A 370 -9.37 7.91 8.86
CA LYS A 370 -10.58 8.67 9.17
C LYS A 370 -10.24 9.81 10.13
N LEU A 371 -10.73 11.01 9.85
CA LEU A 371 -10.40 12.23 10.58
C LEU A 371 -11.63 13.14 10.71
N ASN A 372 -11.84 13.71 11.89
CA ASN A 372 -12.83 14.76 12.08
C ASN A 372 -12.23 16.13 11.76
N LEU A 373 -12.66 16.73 10.65
CA LEU A 373 -12.37 18.13 10.30
C LEU A 373 -13.62 19.01 10.32
N THR A 374 -14.76 18.48 10.76
CA THR A 374 -16.05 19.17 10.72
C THR A 374 -16.47 19.68 12.10
N GLU A 375 -16.95 20.93 12.10
CA GLU A 375 -17.68 21.66 13.15
C GLU A 375 -17.21 21.56 14.62
N HIS A 376 -16.82 22.73 15.18
CA HIS A 376 -16.38 22.88 16.57
C HIS A 376 -17.52 22.83 17.61
N SER A 377 -18.78 22.78 17.15
CA SER A 377 -19.97 22.99 17.99
C SER A 377 -20.39 21.76 18.79
N ASN A 378 -19.92 20.56 18.44
CA ASN A 378 -20.22 19.34 19.19
C ASN A 378 -19.06 18.95 20.13
N PRO A 379 -19.15 19.23 21.44
CA PRO A 379 -18.08 18.91 22.39
C PRO A 379 -17.78 17.41 22.52
N ASN A 380 -18.72 16.54 22.13
CA ASN A 380 -18.51 15.08 22.13
C ASN A 380 -17.76 14.58 20.88
N ARG A 381 -17.51 15.46 19.90
CA ARG A 381 -16.81 15.15 18.64
C ARG A 381 -15.74 16.20 18.38
N PRO A 382 -14.66 16.21 19.19
CA PRO A 382 -13.60 17.20 19.03
C PRO A 382 -12.95 17.09 17.65
N LEU A 383 -12.47 18.23 17.16
CA LEU A 383 -11.63 18.29 15.97
C LEU A 383 -10.42 17.38 16.10
N PHE A 384 -9.96 16.85 14.97
CA PHE A 384 -8.79 15.98 14.84
C PHE A 384 -8.90 14.60 15.52
N ARG A 385 -10.07 14.25 16.08
CA ARG A 385 -10.35 12.85 16.42
C ARG A 385 -10.15 12.01 15.16
N SER A 386 -9.44 10.89 15.27
CA SER A 386 -9.09 10.06 14.13
C SER A 386 -9.15 8.57 14.46
N SER A 387 -9.18 7.74 13.41
CA SER A 387 -9.00 6.28 13.55
C SER A 387 -7.52 5.87 13.68
N MET A 388 -6.60 6.84 13.63
CA MET A 388 -5.16 6.62 13.62
C MET A 388 -4.70 5.79 14.82
N LYS A 389 -3.87 4.78 14.57
CA LYS A 389 -3.26 3.96 15.61
C LYS A 389 -1.88 4.48 15.94
N MET A 390 -1.82 5.63 16.64
CA MET A 390 -0.56 6.31 16.95
C MET A 390 0.45 5.41 17.66
N LYS A 391 -0.01 4.52 18.55
CA LYS A 391 0.85 3.54 19.21
C LYS A 391 1.55 2.59 18.23
N ASN A 392 0.83 2.11 17.21
CA ASN A 392 1.40 1.26 16.18
C ASN A 392 2.38 2.05 15.31
N ILE A 393 2.07 3.29 14.96
CA ILE A 393 2.96 4.18 14.20
C ILE A 393 4.27 4.42 14.97
N PHE A 394 4.18 4.68 16.28
CA PHE A 394 5.35 4.81 17.15
C PHE A 394 6.19 3.53 17.19
N TRP A 395 5.55 2.37 17.36
CA TRP A 395 6.26 1.09 17.37
C TRP A 395 6.92 0.75 16.03
N ILE A 396 6.31 1.11 14.90
CA ILE A 396 6.95 1.00 13.58
C ILE A 396 8.24 1.83 13.57
N GLU A 397 8.21 3.07 14.04
CA GLU A 397 9.41 3.92 14.09
C GLU A 397 10.51 3.32 14.98
N GLU A 398 10.16 2.82 16.16
CA GLU A 398 11.09 2.13 17.06
C GLU A 398 11.69 0.88 16.39
N MET A 399 10.92 0.12 15.60
CA MET A 399 11.42 -1.04 14.87
C MET A 399 12.34 -0.66 13.72
N LEU A 400 12.05 0.44 13.01
CA LEU A 400 12.90 0.95 11.94
C LEU A 400 14.22 1.47 12.50
N ARG A 401 14.17 2.28 13.56
CA ARG A 401 15.34 2.88 14.19
C ARG A 401 16.17 1.83 14.94
N GLY A 402 15.52 1.05 15.80
CA GLY A 402 16.20 0.26 16.82
C GLY A 402 16.85 1.16 17.89
N PRO A 403 17.66 0.57 18.79
CA PRO A 403 18.41 1.32 19.79
C PRO A 403 19.48 2.23 19.15
N ASP A 404 19.86 3.28 19.87
CA ASP A 404 20.91 4.22 19.46
C ASP A 404 22.22 3.48 19.12
N PRO A 405 22.69 3.50 17.86
CA PRO A 405 23.89 2.83 17.42
C PRO A 405 25.17 3.55 17.89
N PHE A 406 25.07 4.72 18.53
CA PHE A 406 26.18 5.53 19.05
C PHE A 406 26.40 5.46 20.55
N ALA A 407 25.37 5.08 21.32
CA ALA A 407 25.40 5.13 22.78
C ALA A 407 26.58 4.35 23.42
N ASP A 408 27.02 3.26 22.77
CA ASP A 408 28.05 2.35 23.29
C ASP A 408 29.40 2.41 22.52
N ASN A 409 29.60 3.39 21.63
CA ASN A 409 30.79 3.38 20.76
C ASN A 409 32.03 3.94 21.46
N ALA A 410 33.00 3.07 21.76
CA ALA A 410 34.35 3.52 22.10
C ALA A 410 35.01 4.23 20.88
N PRO A 411 35.98 5.15 21.10
CA PRO A 411 36.71 5.80 20.01
C PRO A 411 37.26 4.77 19.01
N GLY A 412 36.84 4.86 17.74
CA GLY A 412 37.27 3.97 16.67
C GLY A 412 36.40 2.72 16.43
N GLN A 413 35.33 2.51 17.20
CA GLN A 413 34.34 1.47 16.90
C GLN A 413 33.29 1.95 15.88
N THR A 414 33.02 1.09 14.89
CA THR A 414 31.95 1.35 13.90
C THR A 414 30.57 1.21 14.55
N PRO A 415 29.68 2.20 14.40
CA PRO A 415 28.30 2.14 14.91
C PRO A 415 27.56 0.91 14.41
N LYS A 416 26.73 0.31 15.28
CA LYS A 416 25.93 -0.88 14.94
C LYS A 416 24.45 -0.54 14.91
N PHE A 417 23.92 -0.37 13.71
CA PHE A 417 22.49 -0.21 13.47
C PHE A 417 21.75 -1.54 13.71
N LYS A 418 20.94 -1.58 14.77
CA LYS A 418 20.18 -2.77 15.18
C LYS A 418 18.70 -2.73 14.74
N GLY A 419 18.22 -1.61 14.24
CA GLY A 419 16.91 -1.49 13.57
C GLY A 419 16.92 -2.09 12.16
N LEU A 420 15.94 -1.69 11.34
CA LEU A 420 15.86 -2.13 9.95
C LEU A 420 17.06 -1.63 9.15
N VAL A 421 17.67 -2.49 8.35
CA VAL A 421 18.84 -2.12 7.54
C VAL A 421 18.68 -2.60 6.10
N ALA A 422 19.35 -1.94 5.15
CA ALA A 422 19.37 -2.43 3.77
C ALA A 422 20.01 -3.82 3.72
N PRO A 423 19.44 -4.75 2.92
CA PRO A 423 19.99 -6.08 2.79
C PRO A 423 21.36 -6.03 2.10
N ARG A 424 22.21 -7.02 2.38
CA ARG A 424 23.53 -7.12 1.74
C ARG A 424 23.42 -7.92 0.45
N TRP A 425 24.06 -7.45 -0.62
CA TRP A 425 24.12 -8.14 -1.90
C TRP A 425 24.63 -9.59 -1.77
N LYS A 426 25.64 -9.80 -0.92
CA LYS A 426 26.24 -11.11 -0.63
C LYS A 426 25.24 -12.15 -0.11
N GLU A 427 24.17 -11.73 0.58
CA GLU A 427 23.14 -12.67 1.05
C GLU A 427 22.37 -13.32 -0.10
N VAL A 428 22.27 -12.64 -1.24
CA VAL A 428 21.67 -13.21 -2.43
C VAL A 428 22.64 -14.16 -3.13
N ALA A 429 23.95 -13.90 -3.07
CA ALA A 429 24.96 -14.83 -3.58
C ALA A 429 24.93 -16.18 -2.85
N ASP A 430 24.56 -16.21 -1.56
CA ASP A 430 24.32 -17.45 -0.80
C ASP A 430 23.07 -18.20 -1.29
N ILE A 431 22.08 -17.52 -1.87
CA ILE A 431 20.87 -18.14 -2.44
C ILE A 431 21.15 -18.72 -3.83
N PHE A 432 21.93 -18.01 -4.65
CA PHE A 432 22.32 -18.42 -6.00
C PHE A 432 23.80 -18.74 -6.04
N GLU A 433 24.17 -19.83 -5.36
CA GLU A 433 25.56 -20.28 -5.27
C GLU A 433 26.21 -20.37 -6.67
N ASN A 434 27.40 -19.79 -6.79
CA ASN A 434 28.20 -19.77 -8.03
C ASN A 434 27.57 -19.02 -9.22
N ASP A 435 26.48 -18.27 -9.03
CA ASP A 435 25.94 -17.43 -10.10
C ASP A 435 26.77 -16.15 -10.26
N PRO A 436 27.45 -15.95 -11.41
CA PRO A 436 28.31 -14.78 -11.63
C PRO A 436 27.54 -13.46 -11.55
N ALA A 437 26.21 -13.45 -11.74
CA ALA A 437 25.40 -12.24 -11.62
C ALA A 437 25.36 -11.67 -10.19
N TRP A 438 25.64 -12.50 -9.18
CA TRP A 438 25.60 -12.13 -7.77
C TRP A 438 27.00 -12.03 -7.12
N GLN A 439 28.06 -12.38 -7.85
CA GLN A 439 29.43 -12.23 -7.38
C GLN A 439 29.89 -10.78 -7.46
N VAL A 440 30.61 -10.34 -6.44
CA VAL A 440 31.19 -9.00 -6.35
C VAL A 440 32.71 -9.13 -6.37
N ASP A 441 33.36 -8.33 -7.21
CA ASP A 441 34.82 -8.30 -7.37
C ASP A 441 35.42 -7.32 -6.35
N ASP A 442 36.18 -7.85 -5.39
CA ASP A 442 36.77 -7.07 -4.28
C ASP A 442 37.74 -5.99 -4.77
N GLU A 443 38.44 -6.19 -5.89
CA GLU A 443 39.32 -5.17 -6.46
C GLU A 443 38.50 -3.99 -7.00
N LYS A 444 37.40 -4.29 -7.70
CA LYS A 444 36.47 -3.25 -8.16
C LYS A 444 35.80 -2.52 -7.01
N VAL A 445 35.48 -3.20 -5.91
CA VAL A 445 34.91 -2.55 -4.71
C VAL A 445 35.92 -1.56 -4.12
N ARG A 446 37.19 -1.97 -3.93
CA ARG A 446 38.24 -1.06 -3.43
C ARG A 446 38.44 0.16 -4.33
N ASN A 447 38.57 -0.05 -5.64
CA ASN A 447 38.69 1.06 -6.60
C ASN A 447 37.45 1.96 -6.59
N GLY A 448 36.25 1.36 -6.47
CA GLY A 448 34.99 2.08 -6.36
C GLY A 448 34.89 2.95 -5.11
N ARG A 449 35.43 2.51 -3.97
CA ARG A 449 35.49 3.32 -2.73
C ARG A 449 36.34 4.57 -2.92
N GLN A 450 37.49 4.43 -3.59
CA GLN A 450 38.34 5.58 -3.90
C GLN A 450 37.58 6.59 -4.77
N LEU A 451 36.96 6.14 -5.86
CA LEU A 451 36.17 7.01 -6.75
C LEU A 451 35.00 7.66 -6.02
N TYR A 452 34.30 6.93 -5.15
CA TYR A 452 33.20 7.47 -4.35
C TYR A 452 33.68 8.58 -3.40
N ALA A 453 34.83 8.38 -2.75
CA ALA A 453 35.43 9.38 -1.87
C ALA A 453 35.83 10.65 -2.64
N GLU A 454 36.26 10.52 -3.89
CA GLU A 454 36.68 11.65 -4.73
C GLU A 454 35.50 12.40 -5.36
N LEU A 455 34.43 11.70 -5.75
CA LEU A 455 33.39 12.26 -6.62
C LEU A 455 32.00 12.38 -5.98
N CYS A 456 31.67 11.51 -5.01
CA CYS A 456 30.30 11.34 -4.52
C CYS A 456 30.09 11.86 -3.10
N VAL A 457 31.15 11.79 -2.27
CA VAL A 457 31.04 11.98 -0.82
C VAL A 457 30.61 13.39 -0.41
N GLU A 458 30.83 14.40 -1.24
CA GLU A 458 30.43 15.79 -0.93
C GLU A 458 28.91 15.91 -0.76
N CYS A 459 28.14 15.32 -1.67
CA CYS A 459 26.68 15.32 -1.62
C CYS A 459 26.13 14.12 -0.83
N HIS A 460 26.62 12.91 -1.11
CA HIS A 460 26.05 11.68 -0.55
C HIS A 460 26.58 11.33 0.86
N ARG A 461 27.71 11.93 1.26
CA ARG A 461 28.46 11.62 2.49
C ARG A 461 29.01 10.19 2.51
N GLY A 462 29.75 9.84 3.56
CA GLY A 462 30.30 8.50 3.73
C GLY A 462 29.20 7.42 3.78
N PRO A 463 29.44 6.22 3.24
CA PRO A 463 28.48 5.12 3.34
C PRO A 463 28.23 4.71 4.80
N VAL A 464 26.98 4.45 5.18
CA VAL A 464 26.55 4.24 6.58
C VAL A 464 27.10 2.95 7.22
N ARG A 465 27.46 1.94 6.41
CA ARG A 465 27.86 0.60 6.87
C ARG A 465 29.09 0.08 6.14
N ASP A 466 30.05 0.97 5.88
CA ASP A 466 31.32 0.60 5.26
C ASP A 466 32.50 0.91 6.21
N PRO A 467 32.86 -0.04 7.10
CA PRO A 467 33.93 0.18 8.07
C PRO A 467 35.30 0.40 7.42
N GLU A 468 35.50 -0.10 6.19
CA GLU A 468 36.73 0.11 5.44
C GLU A 468 36.83 1.56 4.99
N PHE A 469 35.74 2.13 4.45
CA PHE A 469 35.65 3.55 4.12
C PHE A 469 35.88 4.45 5.34
N ASP A 470 35.22 4.16 6.47
CA ASP A 470 35.34 4.96 7.71
C ASP A 470 36.75 4.92 8.32
N LYS A 471 37.51 3.84 8.07
CA LYS A 471 38.91 3.69 8.46
C LYS A 471 39.84 4.49 7.54
N GLU A 472 39.59 4.46 6.24
CA GLU A 472 40.41 5.15 5.23
C GLU A 472 40.15 6.65 5.15
N ARG A 473 38.93 7.09 5.52
CA ARG A 473 38.47 8.49 5.46
C ARG A 473 37.73 8.87 6.74
N PRO A 474 38.42 8.92 7.90
CA PRO A 474 37.78 9.21 9.18
C PRO A 474 37.15 10.61 9.25
N ASP A 475 37.60 11.56 8.41
CA ASP A 475 37.06 12.92 8.27
C ASP A 475 35.76 12.98 7.43
N ARG A 476 35.37 11.89 6.78
CA ARG A 476 34.22 11.82 5.86
C ARG A 476 33.17 10.79 6.28
N ARG A 477 33.19 10.36 7.54
CA ARG A 477 32.30 9.30 8.05
C ARG A 477 30.83 9.67 7.85
N GLY A 478 30.05 8.69 7.39
CA GLY A 478 28.61 8.87 7.21
C GLY A 478 27.85 8.96 8.53
N ALA A 479 28.40 8.40 9.61
CA ALA A 479 27.67 8.16 10.85
C ALA A 479 27.54 9.39 11.76
N GLU A 480 28.42 10.39 11.62
CA GLU A 480 28.30 11.68 12.32
C GLU A 480 27.06 12.49 11.90
N ARG A 481 26.34 12.01 10.86
CA ARG A 481 25.08 12.54 10.33
C ARG A 481 23.87 12.28 11.21
N PHE A 482 23.96 11.35 12.16
CA PHE A 482 22.81 10.79 12.86
C PHE A 482 22.65 11.29 14.31
N ILE A 483 23.62 12.07 14.80
CA ILE A 483 23.61 12.62 16.15
C ILE A 483 23.18 14.08 16.07
N HIS A 484 21.88 14.34 16.17
CA HIS A 484 21.34 15.57 16.78
C HIS A 484 19.87 15.45 17.23
N VAL A 485 19.20 14.32 17.02
CA VAL A 485 17.84 14.11 17.54
C VAL A 485 17.92 13.29 18.83
N GLY A 486 18.40 13.89 19.92
CA GLY A 486 18.36 13.24 21.24
C GLY A 486 19.23 13.83 22.34
N ALA A 487 20.27 14.61 22.02
CA ALA A 487 21.20 15.11 23.06
C ALA A 487 20.75 16.43 23.73
N ASP A 488 19.89 17.23 23.09
CA ASP A 488 19.44 18.53 23.63
C ASP A 488 17.97 18.52 24.10
N GLY A 489 17.57 17.45 24.79
CA GLY A 489 16.36 17.44 25.64
C GLY A 489 16.49 18.27 26.92
N GLY A 490 17.54 19.09 27.04
CA GLY A 490 17.79 20.02 28.13
C GLY A 490 17.59 21.47 27.71
N GLY A 491 16.33 21.90 27.63
CA GLY A 491 15.97 23.32 27.70
C GLY A 491 15.62 24.00 26.37
N ARG A 492 14.31 24.10 26.09
CA ARG A 492 13.53 25.35 26.15
C ARG A 492 12.04 25.07 26.05
#